data_AF-A0A7C2ZQN8-F1
#
_entry.id   AF-A0A7C2ZQN8-F1
#
_cell.length_a   1.000
_cell.length_b   1.000
_cell.length_c   1.000
_cell.angle_alpha   90.00
_cell.angle_beta   90.00
_cell.angle_gamma   90.00
#
_symmetry.space_group_name_H-M   'P 1'
#
loop_
_entity.id
_entity.type
_entity.pdbx_description
1 polymer ?
#
loop_
_entity_poly.entity_id
_entity_poly.type
_entity_poly.pdbx_seq_one_letter_code
_entity_poly.pdbx_strand_id
1 'polypeptide(L)'
;MVADCKTNAQLLKRVSEIYNWLDLQTRRYDNPEGRCNVCGECCDFESYSHRLFVTSPELMYLTANLGAENIKPQTTSRCPYNVSGKCTVYEYRFAGCRIFCCKADADFQSGLSESALKKFKSISMEFQIDYRYTNLARALGGLVS
;
A
#
# COMPACT_ATOMS: atom_id res chain seq x y z
N MET A 1 23.36 15.75 7.47
CA MET A 1 21.91 15.70 7.14
C MET A 1 21.62 15.43 5.65
N VAL A 2 22.59 15.43 4.72
CA VAL A 2 22.35 15.21 3.28
C VAL A 2 22.26 13.73 2.87
N ALA A 3 22.91 12.82 3.61
CA ALA A 3 22.89 11.39 3.32
C ALA A 3 21.49 10.76 3.52
N ASP A 4 20.82 11.11 4.62
CA ASP A 4 19.49 10.60 4.96
C ASP A 4 18.43 10.95 3.90
N CYS A 5 18.43 12.20 3.40
CA CYS A 5 17.51 12.64 2.36
C CYS A 5 17.72 11.91 1.02
N LYS A 6 18.99 11.63 0.63
CA LYS A 6 19.29 10.88 -0.60
C LYS A 6 18.87 9.42 -0.48
N THR A 7 19.13 8.79 0.66
CA THR A 7 18.71 7.40 0.94
C THR A 7 17.18 7.28 0.92
N ASN A 8 16.48 8.24 1.54
CA ASN A 8 15.02 8.31 1.48
C ASN A 8 14.53 8.47 0.03
N ALA A 9 15.08 9.41 -0.75
CA ALA A 9 14.68 9.59 -2.15
C ALA A 9 14.89 8.32 -3.01
N GLN A 10 15.97 7.59 -2.79
CA GLN A 10 16.23 6.32 -3.48
C GLN A 10 15.24 5.23 -3.05
N LEU A 11 14.93 5.11 -1.76
CA LEU A 11 13.93 4.18 -1.26
C LEU A 11 12.55 4.47 -1.88
N LEU A 12 12.14 5.75 -1.89
CA LEU A 12 10.87 6.18 -2.48
C LEU A 12 10.79 5.82 -3.96
N LYS A 13 11.89 6.02 -4.69
CA LYS A 13 12.00 5.62 -6.09
C LYS A 13 11.82 4.12 -6.25
N ARG A 14 12.51 3.29 -5.45
CA ARG A 14 12.39 1.82 -5.49
C ARG A 14 10.97 1.34 -5.20
N VAL A 15 10.29 1.93 -4.21
CA VAL A 15 8.89 1.63 -3.91
C VAL A 15 7.99 1.99 -5.10
N SER A 16 8.20 3.15 -5.72
CA SER A 16 7.43 3.55 -6.90
C SER A 16 7.64 2.61 -8.10
N GLU A 17 8.85 2.05 -8.28
CA GLU A 17 9.14 1.05 -9.31
C GLU A 17 8.34 -0.25 -9.07
N ILE A 18 8.23 -0.70 -7.81
CA ILE A 18 7.38 -1.84 -7.46
C ILE A 18 5.91 -1.53 -7.76
N TYR A 19 5.43 -0.34 -7.41
CA TYR A 19 4.05 0.06 -7.67
C TYR A 19 3.72 0.13 -9.16
N ASN A 20 4.64 0.64 -9.97
CA ASN A 20 4.48 0.66 -11.42
C ASN A 20 4.50 -0.78 -11.99
N TRP A 21 5.41 -1.63 -11.50
CA TRP A 21 5.42 -3.04 -11.86
C TRP A 21 4.10 -3.73 -11.50
N LEU A 22 3.54 -3.48 -10.32
CA LEU A 22 2.23 -3.99 -9.90
C LEU A 22 1.12 -3.49 -10.82
N ASP A 23 1.08 -2.20 -11.13
CA ASP A 23 0.09 -1.63 -12.04
C ASP A 23 0.16 -2.29 -13.42
N LEU A 24 1.37 -2.56 -13.93
CA LEU A 24 1.59 -3.29 -15.17
C LEU A 24 1.11 -4.75 -15.08
N GLN A 25 1.35 -5.46 -13.98
CA GLN A 25 0.84 -6.82 -13.80
C GLN A 25 -0.69 -6.84 -13.75
N THR A 26 -1.30 -5.93 -12.98
CA THR A 26 -2.76 -5.81 -12.88
C THR A 26 -3.38 -5.39 -14.22
N ARG A 27 -2.70 -4.57 -15.04
CA ARG A 27 -3.15 -4.24 -16.41
C ARG A 27 -3.01 -5.40 -17.40
N ARG A 28 -1.99 -6.24 -17.24
CA ARG A 28 -1.78 -7.43 -18.06
C ARG A 28 -2.78 -8.53 -17.76
N TYR A 29 -3.39 -8.49 -16.57
CA TYR A 29 -4.52 -9.34 -16.27
C TYR A 29 -5.71 -8.89 -17.11
N ASP A 30 -6.12 -9.72 -18.07
CA ASP A 30 -7.13 -9.44 -19.11
C ASP A 30 -8.56 -9.34 -18.55
N ASN A 31 -8.73 -9.16 -17.24
CA ASN A 31 -10.02 -8.93 -16.64
C ASN A 31 -10.21 -7.43 -16.32
N PRO A 32 -10.97 -6.66 -17.13
CA PRO A 32 -11.26 -5.27 -16.83
C PRO A 32 -12.03 -5.10 -15.50
N GLU A 33 -12.70 -6.16 -15.04
CA GLU A 33 -13.38 -6.22 -13.74
C GLU A 33 -12.42 -6.42 -12.56
N GLY A 34 -11.20 -6.87 -12.82
CA GLY A 34 -10.10 -6.97 -11.86
C GLY A 34 -9.36 -5.65 -11.63
N ARG A 35 -9.89 -4.52 -12.12
CA ARG A 35 -9.38 -3.18 -11.84
C ARG A 35 -10.21 -2.53 -10.74
N CYS A 36 -9.53 -1.83 -9.81
CA CYS A 36 -10.20 -1.04 -8.80
C CYS A 36 -11.02 0.08 -9.48
N ASN A 37 -12.34 -0.04 -9.46
CA ASN A 37 -13.27 0.95 -10.02
C ASN A 37 -13.51 2.15 -9.10
N VAL A 38 -12.72 2.29 -8.02
CA VAL A 38 -12.95 3.31 -6.97
C VAL A 38 -14.39 3.23 -6.44
N CYS A 39 -14.96 2.03 -6.41
CA CYS A 39 -16.35 1.81 -5.98
C CYS A 39 -16.52 1.97 -4.45
N GLY A 40 -15.43 2.02 -3.70
CA GLY A 40 -15.45 2.14 -2.24
C GLY A 40 -15.78 0.85 -1.50
N GLU A 41 -16.34 -0.17 -2.17
CA GLU A 41 -16.74 -1.45 -1.56
C GLU A 41 -15.55 -2.27 -1.07
N CYS A 42 -14.46 -2.39 -1.85
CA CYS A 42 -13.25 -3.10 -1.40
C CYS A 42 -12.48 -2.38 -0.28
N CYS A 43 -12.77 -1.09 -0.06
CA CYS A 43 -12.19 -0.30 1.02
C CYS A 43 -13.07 -0.31 2.29
N ASP A 44 -14.24 -0.96 2.24
CA ASP A 44 -15.10 -1.20 3.38
C ASP A 44 -14.71 -2.52 4.05
N PHE A 45 -13.71 -2.46 4.93
CA PHE A 45 -13.21 -3.63 5.65
C PHE A 45 -14.24 -4.22 6.63
N GLU A 46 -15.26 -3.44 7.01
CA GLU A 46 -16.33 -3.87 7.91
C GLU A 46 -17.31 -4.82 7.19
N SER A 47 -17.72 -4.47 5.97
CA SER A 47 -18.66 -5.27 5.18
C SER A 47 -18.03 -6.53 4.58
N TYR A 48 -16.72 -6.50 4.29
CA TYR A 48 -16.02 -7.61 3.63
C TYR A 48 -15.03 -8.38 4.54
N SER A 49 -14.88 -8.00 5.82
CA SER A 49 -13.95 -8.63 6.78
C SER A 49 -12.50 -8.77 6.28
N HIS A 50 -12.09 -7.96 5.30
CA HIS A 50 -10.73 -7.98 4.79
C HIS A 50 -9.84 -7.04 5.60
N ARG A 51 -8.56 -7.37 5.71
CA ARG A 51 -7.57 -6.52 6.39
C ARG A 51 -6.52 -6.12 5.40
N LEU A 52 -6.32 -4.82 5.23
CA LEU A 52 -5.20 -4.32 4.46
C LEU A 52 -3.93 -4.42 5.30
N PHE A 53 -2.93 -5.10 4.75
CA PHE A 53 -1.59 -5.11 5.32
C PHE A 53 -0.68 -4.18 4.53
N VAL A 54 0.22 -3.54 5.26
CA VAL A 54 1.18 -2.59 4.73
C VAL A 54 2.57 -2.93 5.25
N THR A 55 3.58 -2.60 4.46
CA THR A 55 4.98 -2.77 4.85
C THR A 55 5.62 -1.44 5.27
N SER A 56 6.68 -1.49 6.09
CA SER A 56 7.47 -0.31 6.47
C SER A 56 7.87 0.61 5.30
N PRO A 57 8.47 0.11 4.19
CA PRO A 57 8.86 0.98 3.08
C PRO A 57 7.65 1.69 2.42
N GLU A 58 6.47 1.06 2.42
CA GLU A 58 5.25 1.67 1.89
C GLU A 58 4.72 2.79 2.80
N LEU A 59 4.83 2.62 4.12
CA LEU A 59 4.48 3.68 5.07
C LEU A 59 5.42 4.87 4.92
N MET A 60 6.73 4.63 4.78
CA MET A 60 7.69 5.69 4.49
C MET A 60 7.34 6.41 3.18
N TYR A 61 6.91 5.66 2.16
CA TYR A 61 6.47 6.22 0.90
C TYR A 61 5.23 7.10 1.06
N LEU A 62 4.21 6.62 1.77
CA LEU A 62 3.01 7.40 2.04
C LEU A 62 3.35 8.67 2.83
N THR A 63 4.08 8.55 3.94
CA THR A 63 4.44 9.66 4.82
C THR A 63 5.28 10.72 4.11
N ALA A 64 6.20 10.30 3.23
CA ALA A 64 7.00 11.24 2.46
C ALA A 64 6.21 12.01 1.39
N ASN A 65 5.19 11.39 0.78
CA ASN A 65 4.36 12.03 -0.24
C ASN A 65 3.20 12.85 0.36
N LEU A 66 2.55 12.34 1.39
CA LEU A 66 1.43 12.98 2.06
C LEU A 66 1.89 14.05 3.06
N GLY A 67 3.09 13.89 3.63
CA GLY A 67 3.55 14.62 4.81
C GLY A 67 3.07 13.95 6.10
N ALA A 68 3.95 13.86 7.09
CA ALA A 68 3.65 13.23 8.39
C ALA A 68 2.45 13.86 9.11
N GLU A 69 2.23 15.16 8.92
CA GLU A 69 1.09 15.92 9.46
C GLU A 69 -0.26 15.51 8.86
N ASN A 70 -0.27 14.97 7.64
CA ASN A 70 -1.50 14.53 6.96
C ASN A 70 -1.81 13.04 7.23
N ILE A 71 -0.92 12.33 7.92
CA ILE A 71 -1.14 10.93 8.29
C ILE A 71 -2.24 10.87 9.35
N LYS A 72 -3.35 10.23 8.99
CA LYS A 72 -4.50 10.07 9.89
C LYS A 72 -4.44 8.70 10.55
N PRO A 73 -4.57 8.62 11.90
CA PRO A 73 -4.71 7.33 12.56
C PRO A 73 -6.02 6.69 12.12
N GLN A 74 -5.99 5.37 11.92
CA GLN A 74 -7.21 4.62 11.65
C GLN A 74 -7.91 4.33 12.98
N THR A 75 -8.88 5.16 13.33
CA THR A 75 -9.72 5.00 14.54
C THR A 75 -10.96 4.15 14.31
N THR A 76 -11.28 3.83 13.06
CA THR A 76 -12.48 3.08 12.67
C THR A 76 -12.12 1.84 11.86
N SER A 77 -13.10 0.96 11.68
CA SER A 77 -12.98 -0.20 10.79
C SER A 77 -12.78 0.19 9.32
N ARG A 78 -12.87 1.47 8.94
CA ARG A 78 -12.67 1.95 7.57
C ARG A 78 -11.30 2.59 7.39
N CYS A 79 -10.77 2.53 6.17
CA CYS A 79 -9.54 3.24 5.81
C CYS A 79 -9.74 4.75 6.07
N PRO A 80 -8.83 5.44 6.80
CA PRO A 80 -8.99 6.87 7.09
C PRO A 80 -8.90 7.75 5.84
N TYR A 81 -8.37 7.20 4.74
CA TYR A 81 -8.29 7.86 3.44
C TYR A 81 -9.49 7.58 2.53
N ASN A 82 -10.45 6.76 2.97
CA ASN A 82 -11.73 6.62 2.29
C ASN A 82 -12.66 7.76 2.75
N VAL A 83 -12.71 8.83 1.96
CA VAL A 83 -13.59 9.98 2.20
C VAL A 83 -14.74 9.90 1.20
N SER A 84 -15.96 9.71 1.69
CA SER A 84 -17.18 9.62 0.86
C SER A 84 -17.11 8.56 -0.25
N GLY A 85 -16.50 7.39 0.03
CA GLY A 85 -16.39 6.29 -0.94
C GLY A 85 -15.25 6.45 -1.94
N LYS A 86 -14.43 7.51 -1.82
CA LYS A 86 -13.28 7.76 -2.69
C LYS A 86 -11.98 7.73 -1.89
N CYS A 87 -10.97 7.06 -2.45
CA CYS A 87 -9.64 7.04 -1.85
C CYS A 87 -8.93 8.38 -2.13
N THR A 88 -8.67 9.17 -1.08
CA THR A 88 -7.97 10.45 -1.21
C THR A 88 -6.48 10.29 -1.51
N VAL A 89 -5.92 9.11 -1.23
CA VAL A 89 -4.50 8.77 -1.48
C VAL A 89 -4.35 7.83 -2.67
N TYR A 90 -5.26 7.91 -3.65
CA TYR A 90 -5.32 6.97 -4.77
C TYR A 90 -3.98 6.85 -5.53
N GLU A 91 -3.26 7.94 -5.73
CA GLU A 91 -1.94 7.94 -6.40
C GLU A 91 -0.89 7.18 -5.59
N TYR A 92 -0.92 7.34 -4.26
CA TYR A 92 0.00 6.73 -3.30
C TYR A 92 -0.55 5.44 -2.67
N ARG A 93 -1.55 4.82 -3.31
CA ARG A 93 -2.19 3.60 -2.81
C ARG A 93 -1.19 2.48 -2.57
N PHE A 94 -1.39 1.76 -1.48
CA PHE A 94 -0.54 0.62 -1.06
C PHE A 94 -0.59 -0.53 -2.06
N ALA A 95 0.43 -1.38 -2.04
CA ALA A 95 0.49 -2.60 -2.85
C ALA A 95 -0.72 -3.49 -2.62
N GLY A 96 -1.15 -3.65 -1.37
CA GLY A 96 -2.34 -4.43 -1.04
C GLY A 96 -3.59 -3.95 -1.78
N CYS A 97 -3.80 -2.63 -1.89
CA CYS A 97 -4.93 -2.05 -2.64
C CYS A 97 -4.77 -2.13 -4.18
N ARG A 98 -3.54 -2.30 -4.68
CA ARG A 98 -3.25 -2.47 -6.12
C ARG A 98 -3.46 -3.90 -6.59
N ILE A 99 -3.17 -4.84 -5.69
CA ILE A 99 -3.25 -6.27 -5.96
C ILE A 99 -4.67 -6.76 -5.67
N PHE A 100 -5.25 -6.36 -4.54
CA PHE A 100 -6.56 -6.85 -4.12
C PHE A 100 -7.69 -6.19 -4.91
N CYS A 101 -8.50 -7.01 -5.59
CA CYS A 101 -9.67 -6.55 -6.36
C CYS A 101 -10.85 -7.51 -6.19
N CYS A 102 -12.07 -6.98 -6.05
CA CYS A 102 -13.28 -7.77 -5.74
C CYS A 102 -13.57 -8.91 -6.73
N LYS A 103 -13.15 -8.78 -7.98
CA LYS A 103 -13.37 -9.76 -9.05
C LYS A 103 -12.07 -10.33 -9.64
N ALA A 104 -10.93 -10.10 -8.99
CA ALA A 104 -9.68 -10.71 -9.41
C ALA A 104 -9.57 -12.15 -8.91
N ASP A 105 -8.79 -12.98 -9.60
CA ASP A 105 -8.52 -14.35 -9.20
C ASP A 105 -7.67 -14.40 -7.91
N ALA A 106 -8.03 -15.30 -6.98
CA ALA A 106 -7.38 -15.38 -5.67
C ALA A 106 -5.94 -15.90 -5.75
N ASP A 107 -5.66 -16.83 -6.67
CA ASP A 107 -4.32 -17.39 -6.88
C ASP A 107 -3.40 -16.32 -7.48
N PHE A 108 -3.89 -15.59 -8.48
CA PHE A 108 -3.17 -14.45 -9.06
C PHE A 108 -2.86 -13.36 -8.03
N GLN A 109 -3.84 -12.99 -7.20
CA GLN A 109 -3.65 -12.01 -6.12
C GLN A 109 -2.65 -12.50 -5.08
N SER A 110 -2.69 -13.78 -4.71
CA SER A 110 -1.75 -14.37 -3.76
C SER A 110 -0.33 -14.35 -4.31
N GLY A 111 -0.13 -14.83 -5.55
CA GLY A 111 1.18 -14.85 -6.20
C GLY A 111 1.78 -13.45 -6.40
N LEU A 112 0.95 -12.46 -6.75
CA LEU A 112 1.38 -11.06 -6.80
C LEU A 112 1.74 -10.50 -5.43
N SER A 113 0.94 -10.81 -4.41
CA SER A 113 1.20 -10.38 -3.03
C SER A 113 2.54 -10.92 -2.54
N GLU A 114 2.78 -12.22 -2.69
CA GLU A 114 4.06 -12.84 -2.32
C GLU A 114 5.25 -12.23 -3.10
N SER A 115 5.07 -12.00 -4.40
CA SER A 115 6.10 -11.38 -5.24
C SER A 115 6.41 -9.94 -4.80
N ALA A 116 5.37 -9.16 -4.46
CA ALA A 116 5.53 -7.80 -3.94
C ALA A 116 6.23 -7.80 -2.59
N LEU A 117 5.82 -8.68 -1.66
CA LEU A 117 6.43 -8.80 -0.33
C LEU A 117 7.91 -9.17 -0.42
N LYS A 118 8.29 -10.09 -1.33
CA LYS A 118 9.71 -10.40 -1.59
C LYS A 118 10.48 -9.17 -2.03
N LYS A 119 9.93 -8.36 -2.95
CA LYS A 119 10.57 -7.12 -3.41
C LYS A 119 10.69 -6.08 -2.29
N PHE A 120 9.65 -5.87 -1.48
CA PHE A 120 9.71 -4.97 -0.33
C PHE A 120 10.73 -5.42 0.70
N LYS A 121 10.79 -6.72 0.98
CA LYS A 121 11.80 -7.30 1.88
C LYS A 121 13.22 -7.05 1.37
N SER A 122 13.46 -7.20 0.07
CA SER A 122 14.76 -6.89 -0.54
C SER A 122 15.13 -5.41 -0.40
N ILE A 123 14.20 -4.48 -0.66
CA ILE A 123 14.41 -3.04 -0.38
C ILE A 123 14.75 -2.85 1.09
N SER A 124 14.00 -3.49 1.99
CA SER A 124 14.25 -3.31 3.42
C SER A 124 15.64 -3.75 3.85
N MET A 125 16.17 -4.84 3.26
CA MET A 125 17.54 -5.27 3.46
C MET A 125 18.57 -4.31 2.83
N GLU A 126 18.33 -3.85 1.60
CA GLU A 126 19.22 -2.94 0.86
C GLU A 126 19.41 -1.61 1.59
N PHE A 127 18.32 -1.07 2.15
CA PHE A 127 18.30 0.21 2.87
C PHE A 127 18.45 0.06 4.39
N GLN A 128 18.66 -1.16 4.89
CA GLN A 128 18.78 -1.49 6.32
C GLN A 128 17.63 -0.94 7.19
N ILE A 129 16.40 -0.95 6.66
CA ILE A 129 15.20 -0.51 7.39
C ILE A 129 14.52 -1.70 8.08
N ASP A 130 13.90 -1.44 9.24
CA ASP A 130 13.13 -2.44 9.97
C ASP A 130 11.89 -2.86 9.16
N TYR A 131 11.92 -4.07 8.60
CA TYR A 131 10.79 -4.60 7.84
C TYR A 131 9.67 -5.02 8.78
N ARG A 132 8.57 -4.27 8.78
CA ARG A 132 7.33 -4.61 9.47
C ARG A 132 6.26 -4.89 8.43
N TYR A 133 5.56 -6.00 8.61
CA TYR A 133 4.36 -6.32 7.85
C TYR A 133 3.21 -6.42 8.84
N THR A 134 2.34 -5.42 8.84
CA THR A 134 1.25 -5.33 9.82
C THR A 134 0.02 -4.71 9.18
N ASN A 135 -1.11 -4.80 9.88
CA ASN A 135 -2.33 -4.21 9.36
C ASN A 135 -2.24 -2.67 9.34
N LEU A 136 -2.94 -2.04 8.41
CA LEU A 136 -2.93 -0.58 8.24
C LEU A 136 -3.25 0.14 9.55
N ALA A 137 -4.23 -0.35 10.31
CA ALA A 137 -4.65 0.29 11.55
C ALA A 137 -3.55 0.36 12.62
N ARG A 138 -2.83 -0.75 12.82
CA ARG A 138 -1.72 -0.87 13.77
C ARG A 138 -0.49 -0.11 13.27
N ALA A 139 -0.25 -0.12 11.95
CA ALA A 139 0.80 0.68 11.34
C ALA A 139 0.60 2.18 11.58
N LEU A 140 -0.59 2.70 11.25
CA LEU A 140 -0.93 4.12 11.43
C LEU A 140 -1.00 4.51 12.90
N GLY A 141 -1.55 3.66 13.77
CA GLY A 141 -1.56 3.88 15.22
C GLY A 141 -0.15 4.07 15.77
N GLY A 142 0.81 3.28 15.29
CA GLY A 142 2.22 3.38 15.70
C GLY A 142 2.96 4.64 15.22
N LEU A 143 2.42 5.37 14.23
CA LEU A 143 3.02 6.60 13.70
C LEU A 143 2.51 7.87 14.38
N VAL A 144 1.35 7.80 15.03
CA VAL A 144 0.65 8.95 15.66
C VAL A 144 0.71 8.86 17.20
N SER A 145 1.46 7.90 17.76
CA SER A 145 1.63 7.72 19.22
C SER A 145 2.76 8.57 19.79
#